data_AF-A0A9W9AGR0-F1
#
_entry.id   AF-A0A9W9AGR0-F1
#
_cell.length_a   1.000
_cell.length_b   1.000
_cell.length_c   1.000
_cell.angle_alpha   90.00
_cell.angle_beta   90.00
_cell.angle_gamma   90.00
#
_symmetry.space_group_name_H-M   'P 1'
#
loop_
_entity.id
_entity.type
_entity.pdbx_description
1 polymer ?
#
loop_
_entity_poly.entity_id
_entity_poly.type
_entity_poly.pdbx_seq_one_letter_code
_entity_poly.pdbx_strand_id
1 'polypeptide(L)'
;MSSSLPPLSLSILGVEPLDEFIKEIADFIHHMIMSRPDIPGNVEVEAKIGLIRERGGGRLLLPVLVETILTPDSIDCRFESNMTAVRLKKALCKRPLTSLTRLYMKKAQHKHFNTLLNKLKISSSQPGYASSSPLDYHHLYLVDTFYASETNDREKIRVTRDEKTGNVLECMKKIRLGDLNVYSPKRMADWRVSVNLEVPVSHPVGSSTHTRKKDRMSYAHEEFNIDLTQVTSTNSSNTPEILHELEVEIARPALLLSTAAKRGDMNASEHERNAFDELIRAFVNNARILVRNASDSWH
;
A
#
# COMPACT_ATOMS: atom_id res chain seq x y z
N MET A 1 -2.00 48.53 -7.61
CA MET A 1 -1.40 47.66 -8.63
C MET A 1 -1.04 46.35 -7.93
N SER A 2 -1.58 45.22 -8.38
CA SER A 2 -1.26 43.90 -7.83
C SER A 2 0.21 43.57 -8.13
N SER A 3 1.07 43.61 -7.12
CA SER A 3 2.49 43.31 -7.22
C SER A 3 2.72 41.80 -7.12
N SER A 4 2.15 41.01 -8.03
CA SER A 4 2.52 39.60 -8.13
C SER A 4 3.91 39.52 -8.77
N LEU A 5 4.89 39.02 -8.02
CA LEU A 5 6.22 38.71 -8.56
C LEU A 5 6.09 37.73 -9.75
N PRO A 6 6.90 37.89 -10.81
CA PRO A 6 6.88 36.97 -11.93
C PRO A 6 7.33 35.57 -11.49
N PRO A 7 6.78 34.49 -12.09
CA PRO A 7 7.22 33.13 -11.80
C PRO A 7 8.67 32.94 -12.24
N LEU A 8 9.42 32.14 -11.48
CA LEU A 8 10.77 31.73 -11.86
C LEU A 8 10.73 30.69 -12.98
N SER A 9 11.76 30.68 -13.83
CA SER A 9 12.00 29.58 -14.76
C SER A 9 12.28 28.28 -13.99
N LEU A 10 11.83 27.14 -14.52
CA LEU A 10 12.01 25.82 -13.89
C LEU A 10 13.50 25.44 -13.69
N SER A 11 14.33 25.79 -14.67
CA SER A 11 15.78 25.67 -14.63
C SER A 11 16.42 26.59 -15.67
N ILE A 12 17.76 26.63 -15.74
CA ILE A 12 18.50 27.32 -16.81
C ILE A 12 18.16 26.82 -18.22
N LEU A 13 17.61 25.60 -18.33
CA LEU A 13 17.18 24.98 -19.59
C LEU A 13 15.66 25.09 -19.80
N GLY A 14 14.92 25.68 -18.86
CA GLY A 14 13.46 25.77 -18.93
C GLY A 14 12.73 24.45 -18.68
N VAL A 15 13.43 23.40 -18.23
CA VAL A 15 12.85 22.07 -17.95
C VAL A 15 13.03 21.71 -16.47
N GLU A 16 12.05 21.00 -15.90
CA GLU A 16 12.18 20.43 -14.54
C GLU A 16 13.08 19.19 -14.60
N PRO A 17 14.10 19.06 -13.73
CA PRO A 17 14.90 17.85 -13.68
C PRO A 17 14.04 16.67 -13.21
N LEU A 18 14.44 15.48 -13.64
CA LEU A 18 13.71 14.26 -13.33
C LEU A 18 13.88 13.90 -11.84
N ASP A 19 12.78 13.53 -11.19
CA ASP A 19 12.81 13.05 -9.80
C ASP A 19 13.34 11.61 -9.78
N GLU A 20 14.62 11.46 -9.47
CA GLU A 20 15.32 10.16 -9.38
C GLU A 20 14.62 9.17 -8.45
N PHE A 21 13.94 9.65 -7.40
CA PHE A 21 13.19 8.77 -6.50
C PHE A 21 12.00 8.13 -7.23
N ILE A 22 11.24 8.93 -7.96
CA ILE A 22 10.10 8.44 -8.75
C ILE A 22 10.60 7.54 -9.87
N LYS A 23 11.70 7.91 -10.50
CA LYS A 23 12.34 7.10 -11.54
C LYS A 23 12.70 5.71 -11.05
N GLU A 24 13.36 5.62 -9.91
CA GLU A 24 13.81 4.34 -9.35
C GLU A 24 12.62 3.42 -9.05
N ILE A 25 11.53 3.96 -8.49
CA ILE A 25 10.30 3.21 -8.26
C ILE A 25 9.67 2.76 -9.59
N ALA A 26 9.64 3.66 -10.59
CA ALA A 26 9.09 3.33 -11.90
C ALA A 26 9.92 2.25 -12.61
N ASP A 27 11.24 2.34 -12.56
CA ASP A 27 12.17 1.35 -13.12
C ASP A 27 12.00 -0.01 -12.45
N PHE A 28 11.88 -0.04 -11.12
CA PHE A 28 11.58 -1.27 -10.39
C PHE A 28 10.24 -1.89 -10.81
N ILE A 29 9.14 -1.13 -10.77
CA ILE A 29 7.81 -1.65 -11.11
C ILE A 29 7.79 -2.13 -12.57
N HIS A 30 8.37 -1.35 -13.48
CA HIS A 30 8.46 -1.71 -14.90
C HIS A 30 9.26 -2.99 -15.09
N HIS A 31 10.41 -3.13 -14.45
CA HIS A 31 11.22 -4.33 -14.50
C HIS A 31 10.45 -5.56 -13.98
N MET A 32 9.73 -5.45 -12.86
CA MET A 32 8.89 -6.53 -12.34
C MET A 32 7.77 -6.93 -13.29
N ILE A 33 7.14 -5.96 -13.96
CA ILE A 33 6.09 -6.23 -14.96
C ILE A 33 6.68 -6.94 -16.19
N MET A 34 7.80 -6.45 -16.71
CA MET A 34 8.39 -6.97 -17.95
C MET A 34 9.10 -8.32 -17.78
N SER A 35 9.55 -8.63 -16.56
CA SER A 35 10.20 -9.91 -16.22
C SER A 35 9.26 -10.93 -15.59
N ARG A 36 7.96 -10.61 -15.48
CA ARG A 36 6.97 -11.53 -14.87
C ARG A 36 6.89 -12.84 -15.64
N PRO A 37 6.57 -13.97 -14.97
CA PRO A 37 6.36 -15.23 -15.65
C PRO A 37 5.15 -15.15 -16.59
N ASP A 38 5.21 -15.88 -17.71
CA ASP A 38 4.13 -15.97 -18.70
C ASP A 38 3.02 -16.90 -18.21
N ILE A 39 2.25 -16.42 -17.22
CA ILE A 39 1.13 -17.10 -16.59
C ILE A 39 -0.08 -16.16 -16.62
N PRO A 40 -1.29 -16.66 -16.92
CA PRO A 40 -2.49 -15.82 -16.91
C PRO A 40 -2.73 -15.23 -15.51
N GLY A 41 -2.76 -13.90 -15.41
CA GLY A 41 -3.00 -13.22 -14.15
C GLY A 41 -2.93 -11.70 -14.28
N ASN A 42 -3.50 -11.03 -13.28
CA ASN A 42 -3.48 -9.58 -13.18
C ASN A 42 -2.27 -9.15 -12.35
N VAL A 43 -1.55 -8.13 -12.82
CA VAL A 43 -0.51 -7.50 -12.01
C VAL A 43 -1.18 -6.53 -11.05
N GLU A 44 -0.84 -6.69 -9.78
CA GLU A 44 -1.26 -5.81 -8.69
C GLU A 44 -0.01 -5.05 -8.20
N VAL A 45 -0.10 -3.71 -8.21
CA VAL A 45 0.91 -2.83 -7.63
C VAL A 45 0.26 -2.10 -6.46
N GLU A 46 0.80 -2.33 -5.27
CA GLU A 46 0.29 -1.76 -4.02
C GLU A 46 1.43 -1.14 -3.21
N ALA A 47 1.15 -0.03 -2.52
CA ALA A 47 2.02 0.55 -1.52
C ALA A 47 1.34 0.45 -0.16
N LYS A 48 1.96 -0.28 0.77
CA LYS A 48 1.45 -0.44 2.13
C LYS A 48 2.17 0.51 3.07
N ILE A 49 1.41 1.10 4.00
CA ILE A 49 1.94 2.00 5.03
C ILE A 49 2.24 1.18 6.29
N GLY A 50 3.46 1.24 6.79
CA GLY A 50 3.94 0.34 7.84
C GLY A 50 5.27 0.77 8.42
N LEU A 51 5.86 -0.05 9.29
CA LEU A 51 7.17 0.24 9.88
C LEU A 51 8.22 -0.71 9.35
N ILE A 52 9.38 -0.17 8.98
CA ILE A 52 10.57 -0.99 8.74
C ILE A 52 11.26 -1.20 10.08
N ARG A 53 11.48 -2.46 10.45
CA ARG A 53 12.09 -2.85 11.73
C ARG A 53 13.35 -3.66 11.54
N GLU A 54 14.28 -3.44 12.45
CA GLU A 54 15.43 -4.32 12.62
C GLU A 54 15.01 -5.64 13.30
N ARG A 55 15.87 -6.65 13.19
CA ARG A 55 15.71 -7.94 13.89
C ARG A 55 15.50 -7.80 15.41
N GLY A 56 16.08 -6.76 16.01
CA GLY A 56 15.92 -6.40 17.43
C GLY A 56 14.54 -5.84 17.81
N GLY A 57 13.69 -5.56 16.83
CA GLY A 57 12.30 -5.11 16.98
C GLY A 57 12.11 -3.59 17.06
N GLY A 58 13.19 -2.80 17.11
CA GLY A 58 13.12 -1.34 16.95
C GLY A 58 12.75 -0.96 15.50
N ARG A 59 12.22 0.25 15.31
CA ARG A 59 12.15 0.86 13.97
C ARG A 59 13.58 1.06 13.47
N LEU A 60 13.81 0.78 12.20
CA LEU A 60 15.11 0.93 11.56
C LEU A 60 15.64 2.36 11.73
N LEU A 61 16.92 2.49 12.07
CA LEU A 61 17.61 3.77 12.14
C LEU A 61 18.76 3.80 11.15
N LEU A 62 18.68 4.70 10.17
CA LEU A 62 19.72 4.92 9.18
C LEU A 62 20.24 6.36 9.28
N PRO A 63 21.53 6.59 9.00
CA PRO A 63 22.12 7.93 9.00
C PRO A 63 21.74 8.71 7.73
N VAL A 64 20.43 8.84 7.46
CA VAL A 64 19.86 9.55 6.32
C VAL A 64 18.84 10.59 6.79
N LEU A 65 18.78 11.72 6.09
CA LEU A 65 17.94 12.86 6.49
C LEU A 65 16.60 12.92 5.77
N VAL A 66 16.43 12.13 4.70
CA VAL A 66 15.27 12.21 3.81
C VAL A 66 14.75 10.81 3.49
N GLU A 67 13.55 10.79 2.92
CA GLU A 67 12.95 9.57 2.39
C GLU A 67 13.93 8.87 1.45
N THR A 68 14.17 7.58 1.67
CA THR A 68 15.22 6.81 0.99
C THR A 68 14.70 5.43 0.62
N ILE A 69 14.87 5.05 -0.65
CA ILE A 69 14.62 3.68 -1.12
C ILE A 69 15.76 2.80 -0.60
N LEU A 70 15.40 1.72 0.09
CA LEU A 70 16.38 0.76 0.58
C LEU A 70 16.69 -0.23 -0.54
N THR A 71 17.97 -0.47 -0.78
CA THR A 71 18.41 -1.55 -1.66
C THR A 71 17.86 -2.89 -1.13
N PRO A 72 17.23 -3.72 -1.98
CA PRO A 72 16.78 -5.05 -1.59
C PRO A 72 17.91 -5.85 -0.94
N ASP A 73 17.57 -6.59 0.12
CA ASP A 73 18.47 -7.52 0.83
C ASP A 73 19.78 -6.92 1.41
N SER A 74 19.97 -5.59 1.35
CA SER A 74 21.19 -4.96 1.86
C SER A 74 21.19 -4.78 3.38
N ILE A 75 20.02 -4.75 4.00
CA ILE A 75 19.82 -4.55 5.44
C ILE A 75 18.87 -5.65 5.94
N ASP A 76 19.28 -6.36 6.99
CA ASP A 76 18.43 -7.33 7.69
C ASP A 76 17.30 -6.60 8.45
N CYS A 77 16.22 -6.34 7.73
CA CYS A 77 15.04 -5.68 8.23
C CYS A 77 13.76 -6.41 7.81
N ARG A 78 12.68 -6.14 8.52
CA ARG A 78 11.34 -6.62 8.19
C ARG A 78 10.38 -5.45 8.09
N PHE A 79 9.47 -5.51 7.16
CA PHE A 79 8.37 -4.57 7.10
C PHE A 79 7.16 -5.11 7.86
N GLU A 80 6.56 -4.29 8.71
CA GLU A 80 5.32 -4.57 9.40
C GLU A 80 4.22 -3.66 8.85
N SER A 81 3.33 -4.24 8.04
CA SER A 81 2.16 -3.58 7.46
C SER A 81 1.03 -3.40 8.48
N ASN A 82 1.36 -2.96 9.69
CA ASN A 82 0.39 -2.78 10.75
C ASN A 82 0.53 -1.38 11.34
N MET A 83 -0.56 -0.62 11.30
CA MET A 83 -0.63 0.74 11.83
C MET A 83 -0.75 0.78 13.36
N THR A 84 -0.65 -0.39 14.01
CA THR A 84 -0.72 -0.51 15.46
C THR A 84 0.60 -0.07 16.08
N ALA A 85 0.53 0.90 17.01
CA ALA A 85 1.64 1.34 17.83
C ALA A 85 2.48 0.16 18.33
N VAL A 86 3.79 0.31 18.19
CA VAL A 86 4.79 -0.66 18.59
C VAL A 86 4.51 -1.15 20.00
N ARG A 87 4.76 -2.45 20.19
CA ARG A 87 4.93 -3.12 21.47
C ARG A 87 6.00 -2.36 22.27
N LEU A 88 5.63 -1.32 23.01
CA LEU A 88 6.48 -0.61 23.98
C LEU A 88 7.21 -1.68 24.80
N LYS A 89 8.46 -1.97 24.45
CA LYS A 89 9.37 -2.70 25.30
C LYS A 89 9.57 -1.77 26.48
N LYS A 90 8.97 -2.13 27.62
CA LYS A 90 9.23 -1.85 29.05
C LYS A 90 10.31 -0.84 29.52
N ALA A 91 10.97 -0.05 28.69
CA ALA A 91 12.25 0.57 29.02
C ALA A 91 12.16 2.03 29.50
N LEU A 92 11.04 2.73 29.37
CA LEU A 92 10.98 4.16 29.76
C LEU A 92 9.80 4.57 30.66
N CYS A 93 8.90 3.65 31.01
CA CYS A 93 7.88 3.94 32.02
C CYS A 93 8.01 2.94 33.17
N LYS A 94 8.45 3.40 34.35
CA LYS A 94 8.44 2.62 35.61
C LYS A 94 7.02 2.29 36.10
N ARG A 95 5.97 2.51 35.29
CA ARG A 95 4.58 2.16 35.60
C ARG A 95 4.08 1.13 34.57
N PRO A 96 3.47 0.02 34.99
CA PRO A 96 2.90 -0.95 34.07
C PRO A 96 1.78 -0.29 33.25
N LEU A 97 1.90 -0.29 31.92
CA LEU A 97 0.76 0.04 31.06
C LEU A 97 -0.33 -1.01 31.27
N THR A 98 -1.54 -0.57 31.61
CA THR A 98 -2.71 -1.43 31.73
C THR A 98 -3.13 -1.95 30.35
N SER A 99 -3.76 -3.13 30.29
CA SER A 99 -4.31 -3.73 29.06
C SER A 99 -5.22 -2.77 28.28
N LEU A 100 -5.91 -1.87 28.97
CA LEU A 100 -6.79 -0.84 28.38
C LEU A 100 -6.01 0.20 27.55
N THR A 101 -4.88 0.71 28.04
CA THR A 101 -4.06 1.70 27.30
C THR A 101 -3.48 1.14 26.01
N ARG A 102 -3.09 -0.14 26.01
CA ARG A 102 -2.59 -0.83 24.80
C ARG A 102 -3.66 -0.99 23.73
N LEU A 103 -4.89 -1.33 24.12
CA LEU A 103 -6.03 -1.48 23.20
C LEU A 103 -6.51 -0.13 22.65
N TYR A 104 -6.48 0.92 23.48
CA TYR A 104 -6.87 2.27 23.11
C TYR A 104 -6.00 2.85 21.98
N MET A 105 -4.68 2.63 22.03
CA MET A 105 -3.76 3.10 20.99
C MET A 105 -3.94 2.36 19.65
N LYS A 106 -4.31 1.07 19.65
CA LYS A 106 -4.51 0.28 18.40
C LYS A 106 -5.61 0.87 17.50
N LYS A 107 -6.66 1.42 18.10
CA LYS A 107 -7.82 1.99 17.38
C LYS A 107 -7.61 3.43 16.93
N ALA A 108 -6.60 4.12 17.47
CA ALA A 108 -6.43 5.56 17.25
C ALA A 108 -6.04 5.88 15.79
N GLN A 109 -5.07 5.16 15.21
CA GLN A 109 -4.62 5.46 13.85
C GLN A 109 -5.63 5.07 12.78
N HIS A 110 -6.22 3.88 12.89
CA HIS A 110 -7.27 3.44 11.98
C HIS A 110 -8.45 4.42 12.00
N LYS A 111 -8.87 4.88 13.19
CA LYS A 111 -9.89 5.91 13.33
C LYS A 111 -9.47 7.25 12.73
N HIS A 112 -8.21 7.65 12.89
CA HIS A 112 -7.66 8.89 12.32
C HIS A 112 -7.76 8.91 10.79
N PHE A 113 -7.23 7.89 10.11
CA PHE A 113 -7.31 7.80 8.65
C PHE A 113 -8.74 7.65 8.16
N ASN A 114 -9.57 6.85 8.83
CA ASN A 114 -11.00 6.76 8.49
C ASN A 114 -11.68 8.14 8.56
N THR A 115 -11.39 8.93 9.61
CA THR A 115 -11.95 10.28 9.74
C THR A 115 -11.45 11.21 8.64
N LEU A 116 -10.15 11.13 8.30
CA LEU A 116 -9.53 11.94 7.25
C LEU A 116 -10.12 11.62 5.88
N LEU A 117 -10.18 10.34 5.51
CA LEU A 117 -10.67 9.90 4.20
C LEU A 117 -12.17 10.16 4.04
N ASN A 118 -12.98 9.99 5.09
CA ASN A 118 -14.40 10.37 5.05
C ASN A 118 -14.59 11.88 4.87
N LYS A 119 -13.79 12.71 5.55
CA LYS A 119 -13.82 14.17 5.31
C LYS A 119 -13.42 14.51 3.88
N LEU A 120 -12.39 13.84 3.35
CA LEU A 120 -11.92 14.04 1.98
C LEU A 120 -12.98 13.64 0.94
N LYS A 121 -13.69 12.52 1.16
CA LYS A 121 -14.82 12.10 0.32
C LYS A 121 -15.93 13.16 0.27
N ILE A 122 -16.25 13.76 1.42
CA ILE A 122 -17.26 14.83 1.48
C ILE A 122 -16.76 16.10 0.77
N SER A 123 -15.52 16.53 1.03
CA SER A 123 -14.98 17.76 0.47
C SER A 123 -14.71 17.68 -1.03
N SER A 124 -14.29 16.52 -1.53
CA SER A 124 -14.02 16.31 -2.97
C SER A 124 -15.28 16.35 -3.83
N SER A 125 -16.45 16.21 -3.22
CA SER A 125 -17.74 16.34 -3.91
C SER A 125 -18.24 17.80 -3.96
N GLN A 126 -17.51 18.76 -3.36
CA GLN A 126 -17.91 20.16 -3.33
C GLN A 126 -17.37 20.93 -4.55
N PRO A 127 -18.12 21.92 -5.10
CA PRO A 127 -17.65 22.78 -6.17
C PRO A 127 -16.38 23.56 -5.77
N GLY A 128 -15.37 23.57 -6.64
CA GLY A 128 -14.11 24.29 -6.40
C GLY A 128 -13.07 23.53 -5.58
N TYR A 129 -13.27 22.23 -5.33
CA TYR A 129 -12.21 21.38 -4.79
C TYR A 129 -11.04 21.25 -5.78
N ALA A 130 -9.82 21.10 -5.24
CA ALA A 130 -8.59 21.14 -6.03
C ALA A 130 -8.46 19.99 -7.05
N SER A 131 -9.07 18.83 -6.76
CA SER A 131 -9.19 17.71 -7.70
C SER A 131 -10.45 17.87 -8.55
N SER A 132 -10.34 17.65 -9.86
CA SER A 132 -11.47 17.63 -10.80
C SER A 132 -12.42 16.44 -10.58
N SER A 133 -11.91 15.36 -10.00
CA SER A 133 -12.62 14.09 -9.83
C SER A 133 -12.99 13.89 -8.35
N PRO A 134 -14.26 13.61 -8.00
CA PRO A 134 -14.64 13.27 -6.63
C PRO A 134 -14.09 11.88 -6.26
N LEU A 135 -13.87 11.63 -4.97
CA LEU A 135 -13.57 10.29 -4.48
C LEU A 135 -14.85 9.44 -4.53
N ASP A 136 -14.75 8.13 -4.72
CA ASP A 136 -15.82 7.16 -4.47
C ASP A 136 -15.56 6.37 -3.18
N TYR A 137 -16.59 5.71 -2.64
CA TYR A 137 -16.51 4.99 -1.37
C TYR A 137 -17.31 3.70 -1.38
N HIS A 138 -16.67 2.62 -0.95
CA HIS A 138 -17.29 1.31 -0.74
C HIS A 138 -16.85 0.71 0.59
N HIS A 139 -17.80 0.07 1.28
CA HIS A 139 -17.52 -0.63 2.54
C HIS A 139 -17.80 -2.12 2.35
N LEU A 140 -16.74 -2.93 2.41
CA LEU A 140 -16.76 -4.36 2.13
C LEU A 140 -16.50 -5.18 3.39
N TYR A 141 -17.35 -6.18 3.61
CA TYR A 141 -17.19 -7.18 4.67
C TYR A 141 -16.86 -8.51 4.01
N LEU A 142 -15.61 -8.93 4.12
CA LEU A 142 -15.07 -10.06 3.35
C LEU A 142 -14.52 -11.13 4.29
N VAL A 143 -14.56 -12.38 3.84
CA VAL A 143 -13.93 -13.52 4.49
C VAL A 143 -12.95 -14.15 3.53
N ASP A 144 -11.66 -14.11 3.88
CA ASP A 144 -10.62 -14.81 3.15
C ASP A 144 -10.41 -16.17 3.79
N THR A 145 -10.50 -17.23 2.99
CA THR A 145 -10.18 -18.61 3.38
C THR A 145 -9.01 -19.11 2.54
N PHE A 146 -8.02 -19.70 3.20
CA PHE A 146 -6.79 -20.18 2.57
C PHE A 146 -6.75 -21.70 2.51
N TYR A 147 -6.33 -22.23 1.37
CA TYR A 147 -6.15 -23.66 1.12
C TYR A 147 -4.69 -23.91 0.73
N ALA A 148 -4.17 -25.07 1.10
CA ALA A 148 -2.86 -25.52 0.62
C ALA A 148 -2.96 -25.79 -0.90
N SER A 149 -1.92 -25.42 -1.65
CA SER A 149 -1.81 -25.85 -3.04
C SER A 149 -1.41 -27.32 -3.11
N GLU A 150 -2.03 -28.10 -4.00
CA GLU A 150 -1.69 -29.52 -4.21
C GLU A 150 -0.23 -29.72 -4.67
N THR A 151 0.33 -28.71 -5.33
CA THR A 151 1.68 -28.76 -5.91
C THR A 151 2.78 -28.29 -4.97
N ASN A 152 2.45 -27.46 -3.97
CA ASN A 152 3.44 -26.84 -3.09
C ASN A 152 2.79 -26.27 -1.81
N ASP A 153 3.11 -26.85 -0.65
CA ASP A 153 2.59 -26.40 0.65
C ASP A 153 2.91 -24.94 1.00
N ARG A 154 3.91 -24.33 0.35
CA ARG A 154 4.24 -22.90 0.55
C ARG A 154 3.30 -21.97 -0.20
N GLU A 155 2.62 -22.48 -1.22
CA GLU A 155 1.67 -21.72 -2.02
C GLU A 155 0.28 -21.89 -1.45
N LYS A 156 -0.42 -20.77 -1.27
CA LYS A 156 -1.76 -20.76 -0.71
C LYS A 156 -2.74 -20.21 -1.73
N ILE A 157 -3.83 -20.94 -1.92
CA ILE A 157 -4.98 -20.48 -2.70
C ILE A 157 -5.88 -19.67 -1.76
N ARG A 158 -6.19 -18.42 -2.13
CA ARG A 158 -7.10 -17.54 -1.39
C ARG A 158 -8.47 -17.58 -2.06
N VAL A 159 -9.49 -17.92 -1.27
CA VAL A 159 -10.89 -17.75 -1.64
C VAL A 159 -11.47 -16.61 -0.82
N THR A 160 -11.93 -15.57 -1.50
CA THR A 160 -12.59 -14.40 -0.90
C THR A 160 -14.10 -14.55 -1.06
N ARG A 161 -14.84 -14.43 0.05
CA ARG A 161 -16.31 -14.47 0.08
C ARG A 161 -16.88 -13.19 0.68
N ASP A 162 -18.06 -12.80 0.22
CA ASP A 162 -18.86 -11.80 0.92
C ASP A 162 -19.35 -12.36 2.27
N GLU A 163 -19.15 -11.63 3.37
CA GLU A 163 -19.44 -12.12 4.72
C GLU A 163 -20.93 -12.38 4.95
N LYS A 164 -21.81 -11.58 4.32
CA LYS A 164 -23.25 -11.66 4.55
C LYS A 164 -23.90 -12.76 3.72
N THR A 165 -23.54 -12.86 2.45
CA THR A 165 -24.17 -13.76 1.48
C THR A 165 -23.45 -15.10 1.35
N GLY A 166 -22.16 -15.16 1.69
CA GLY A 166 -21.32 -16.35 1.51
C GLY A 166 -20.90 -16.60 0.05
N ASN A 167 -21.30 -15.73 -0.88
CA ASN A 167 -20.97 -15.81 -2.29
C ASN A 167 -19.45 -15.69 -2.51
N VAL A 168 -18.90 -16.54 -3.38
CA VAL A 168 -17.48 -16.44 -3.77
C VAL A 168 -17.33 -15.24 -4.69
N LEU A 169 -16.49 -14.29 -4.28
CA LEU A 169 -16.15 -13.11 -5.09
C LEU A 169 -14.89 -13.36 -5.91
N GLU A 170 -13.90 -14.02 -5.31
CA GLU A 170 -12.61 -14.25 -5.94
C GLU A 170 -12.00 -15.57 -5.46
N CYS A 171 -11.34 -16.28 -6.38
CA CYS A 171 -10.52 -17.43 -6.09
C CYS A 171 -9.22 -17.31 -6.88
N MET A 172 -8.11 -17.06 -6.19
CA MET A 172 -6.83 -16.77 -6.85
C MET A 172 -5.63 -17.21 -6.02
N LYS A 173 -4.49 -17.34 -6.69
CA LYS A 173 -3.16 -17.53 -6.10
C LYS A 173 -2.34 -16.26 -6.31
N LYS A 174 -1.84 -15.69 -5.21
CA LYS A 174 -1.00 -14.48 -5.23
C LYS A 174 0.47 -14.86 -5.25
N ILE A 175 1.18 -14.44 -6.28
CA ILE A 175 2.61 -14.66 -6.47
C ILE A 175 3.32 -13.31 -6.30
N ARG A 176 4.24 -13.20 -5.35
CA ARG A 176 5.04 -11.98 -5.19
C ARG A 176 6.12 -11.94 -6.27
N LEU A 177 6.16 -10.85 -7.04
CA LEU A 177 7.22 -10.60 -8.03
C LEU A 177 8.40 -9.87 -7.37
N GLY A 178 8.11 -8.87 -6.54
CA GLY A 178 9.14 -8.16 -5.78
C GLY A 178 8.57 -7.13 -4.80
N ASP A 179 9.43 -6.60 -3.93
CA ASP A 179 9.10 -5.46 -3.08
C ASP A 179 10.28 -4.49 -2.92
N LEU A 180 9.95 -3.21 -2.72
CA LEU A 180 10.89 -2.14 -2.35
C LEU A 180 10.44 -1.46 -1.06
N ASN A 181 11.35 -1.36 -0.11
CA ASN A 181 11.12 -0.67 1.15
C ASN A 181 11.57 0.78 1.05
N VAL A 182 10.73 1.70 1.52
CA VAL A 182 11.04 3.12 1.57
C VAL A 182 11.07 3.58 3.01
N TYR A 183 12.26 3.96 3.47
CA TYR A 183 12.49 4.49 4.80
C TYR A 183 12.21 5.99 4.85
N SER A 184 11.45 6.44 5.85
CA SER A 184 11.03 7.84 5.99
C SER A 184 11.44 8.41 7.36
N PRO A 185 12.69 8.90 7.52
CA PRO A 185 13.24 9.30 8.83
C PRO A 185 12.51 10.48 9.49
N LYS A 186 11.90 11.36 8.69
CA LYS A 186 11.16 12.55 9.15
C LYS A 186 9.66 12.29 9.36
N ARG A 187 9.21 11.04 9.23
CA ARG A 187 7.80 10.65 9.27
C ARG A 187 7.57 9.57 10.31
N MET A 188 6.32 9.41 10.73
CA MET A 188 5.93 8.42 11.74
C MET A 188 5.76 7.02 11.17
N ALA A 189 5.58 6.92 9.85
CA ALA A 189 5.45 5.69 9.10
C ALA A 189 6.53 5.60 8.02
N ASP A 190 6.89 4.37 7.67
CA ASP A 190 7.59 3.99 6.46
C ASP A 190 6.56 3.40 5.48
N TRP A 191 7.01 2.95 4.31
CA TRP A 191 6.12 2.28 3.37
C TRP A 191 6.87 1.29 2.50
N ARG A 192 6.11 0.38 1.88
CA ARG A 192 6.64 -0.66 0.99
C ARG A 192 5.81 -0.71 -0.28
N VAL A 193 6.48 -0.60 -1.43
CA VAL A 193 5.90 -0.94 -2.73
C VAL A 193 6.01 -2.44 -2.91
N SER A 194 4.93 -3.11 -3.29
CA SER A 194 4.91 -4.53 -3.65
C SER A 194 4.30 -4.69 -5.03
N VAL A 195 4.92 -5.55 -5.84
CA VAL A 195 4.38 -5.97 -7.13
C VAL A 195 4.06 -7.46 -7.04
N ASN A 196 2.81 -7.81 -7.30
CA ASN A 196 2.32 -9.17 -7.23
C ASN A 196 1.61 -9.55 -8.54
N LEU A 197 1.52 -10.85 -8.81
CA LEU A 197 0.69 -11.44 -9.85
C LEU A 197 -0.45 -12.22 -9.18
N GLU A 198 -1.68 -11.83 -9.43
CA GLU A 198 -2.89 -12.53 -8.96
C GLU A 198 -3.40 -13.44 -10.09
N VAL A 199 -3.18 -14.74 -9.91
CA VAL A 199 -3.52 -15.79 -10.89
C VAL A 199 -4.87 -16.38 -10.50
N PRO A 200 -5.93 -16.21 -11.30
CA PRO A 200 -7.22 -16.86 -11.04
C PRO A 200 -7.06 -18.39 -11.03
N VAL A 201 -7.69 -19.05 -10.07
CA VAL A 201 -7.66 -20.51 -9.96
C VAL A 201 -9.06 -21.06 -9.70
N SER A 202 -9.29 -22.31 -10.08
CA SER A 202 -10.52 -23.02 -9.71
C SER A 202 -10.65 -23.15 -8.20
N HIS A 203 -11.89 -23.25 -7.72
CA HIS A 203 -12.15 -23.45 -6.30
C HIS A 203 -11.42 -24.71 -5.79
N PRO A 204 -10.61 -24.61 -4.74
CA PRO A 204 -9.82 -25.73 -4.25
C PRO A 204 -10.69 -26.80 -3.59
N VAL A 205 -10.27 -28.05 -3.67
CA VAL A 205 -10.86 -29.18 -2.94
C VAL A 205 -10.02 -29.43 -1.68
N GLY A 206 -10.67 -29.62 -0.53
CA GLY A 206 -9.98 -29.95 0.72
C GLY A 206 -10.30 -29.01 1.89
N SER A 207 -9.56 -29.15 2.97
CA SER A 207 -9.78 -28.41 4.21
C SER A 207 -9.08 -27.05 4.19
N SER A 208 -9.74 -26.05 4.77
CA SER A 208 -9.12 -24.74 4.95
C SER A 208 -8.01 -24.81 6.00
N THR A 209 -6.91 -24.13 5.71
CA THR A 209 -5.75 -23.99 6.60
C THR A 209 -5.89 -22.79 7.53
N HIS A 210 -6.51 -21.72 7.02
CA HIS A 210 -6.62 -20.46 7.72
C HIS A 210 -7.83 -19.66 7.23
N THR A 211 -8.48 -18.95 8.13
CA THR A 211 -9.56 -18.01 7.80
C THR A 211 -9.30 -16.69 8.50
N ARG A 212 -9.54 -15.59 7.79
CA ARG A 212 -9.51 -14.24 8.35
C ARG A 212 -10.71 -13.44 7.86
N LYS A 213 -11.25 -12.59 8.73
CA LYS A 213 -12.29 -11.62 8.38
C LYS A 213 -11.65 -10.29 8.05
N LYS A 214 -12.16 -9.61 7.03
CA LYS A 214 -11.70 -8.29 6.58
C LYS A 214 -12.87 -7.33 6.59
N ASP A 215 -12.71 -6.26 7.34
CA ASP A 215 -13.58 -5.08 7.32
C ASP A 215 -12.83 -3.98 6.57
N ARG A 216 -13.23 -3.68 5.33
CA ARG A 216 -12.49 -2.84 4.40
C ARG A 216 -13.31 -1.62 3.99
N MET A 217 -12.80 -0.44 4.32
CA MET A 217 -13.25 0.84 3.78
C MET A 217 -12.35 1.20 2.59
N SER A 218 -12.93 1.15 1.39
CA SER A 218 -12.23 1.39 0.12
C SER A 218 -12.65 2.74 -0.46
N TYR A 219 -11.67 3.56 -0.81
CA TYR A 219 -11.85 4.87 -1.43
C TYR A 219 -11.20 4.86 -2.81
N ALA A 220 -11.99 5.07 -3.87
CA ALA A 220 -11.46 5.12 -5.22
C ALA A 220 -11.29 6.57 -5.69
N HIS A 221 -10.18 6.86 -6.36
CA HIS A 221 -9.92 8.17 -6.97
C HIS A 221 -9.08 7.96 -8.23
N GLU A 222 -9.67 8.24 -9.39
CA GLU A 222 -9.04 8.06 -10.70
C GLU A 222 -8.49 6.64 -10.89
N GLU A 223 -7.17 6.49 -10.96
CA GLU A 223 -6.48 5.21 -11.19
C GLU A 223 -6.06 4.51 -9.89
N PHE A 224 -6.54 4.98 -8.72
CA PHE A 224 -6.07 4.52 -7.42
C PHE A 224 -7.22 4.10 -6.52
N ASN A 225 -7.03 3.01 -5.78
CA ASN A 225 -7.85 2.70 -4.61
C ASN A 225 -7.00 2.86 -3.35
N ILE A 226 -7.59 3.45 -2.32
CA ILE A 226 -7.02 3.56 -0.98
C ILE A 226 -7.88 2.71 -0.06
N ASP A 227 -7.29 1.63 0.44
CA ASP A 227 -7.97 0.65 1.26
C ASP A 227 -7.51 0.76 2.70
N LEU A 228 -8.47 1.01 3.60
CA LEU A 228 -8.27 0.96 5.04
C LEU A 228 -8.95 -0.32 5.55
N THR A 229 -8.13 -1.30 5.92
CA THR A 229 -8.60 -2.66 6.21
C THR A 229 -8.29 -3.05 7.65
N GLN A 230 -9.31 -3.48 8.40
CA GLN A 230 -9.15 -4.22 9.65
C GLN A 230 -9.22 -5.72 9.37
N VAL A 231 -8.14 -6.44 9.66
CA VAL A 231 -8.04 -7.89 9.48
C VAL A 231 -8.14 -8.56 10.84
N THR A 232 -9.09 -9.47 11.01
CA THR A 232 -9.23 -10.31 12.20
C THR A 232 -8.93 -11.76 11.85
N SER A 233 -7.88 -12.30 12.45
CA SER A 233 -7.39 -13.65 12.23
C SER A 233 -7.50 -14.48 13.52
N THR A 234 -7.99 -15.70 13.42
CA THR A 234 -8.05 -16.66 14.53
C THR A 234 -6.93 -17.68 14.40
N ASN A 235 -5.89 -17.52 15.21
CA ASN A 235 -4.80 -18.51 15.34
C ASN A 235 -5.18 -19.64 16.32
N SER A 236 -4.42 -20.74 16.27
CA SER A 236 -4.60 -21.95 17.09
C SER A 236 -4.58 -21.72 18.61
N SER A 237 -4.13 -20.55 19.08
CA SER A 237 -4.17 -20.15 20.49
C SER A 237 -5.52 -19.58 20.95
N ASN A 238 -6.56 -19.60 20.11
CA ASN A 238 -7.91 -19.03 20.34
C ASN A 238 -7.94 -17.52 20.67
N THR A 239 -6.82 -16.81 20.58
CA THR A 239 -6.75 -15.36 20.72
C THR A 239 -6.86 -14.69 19.35
N PRO A 240 -7.88 -13.87 19.08
CA PRO A 240 -8.01 -13.17 17.81
C PRO A 240 -6.90 -12.12 17.65
N GLU A 241 -6.14 -12.23 16.57
CA GLU A 241 -5.17 -11.23 16.15
C GLU A 241 -5.87 -10.21 15.25
N ILE A 242 -5.78 -8.93 15.63
CA ILE A 242 -6.36 -7.81 14.87
C ILE A 242 -5.22 -6.96 14.33
N LEU A 243 -5.20 -6.79 13.02
CA LEU A 243 -4.27 -5.93 12.29
C LEU A 243 -5.06 -4.80 11.63
N HIS A 244 -4.46 -3.63 11.52
CA HIS A 244 -4.99 -2.51 10.76
C HIS A 244 -3.99 -2.17 9.67
N GLU A 245 -4.44 -2.25 8.42
CA GLU A 245 -3.63 -2.07 7.23
C GLU A 245 -4.15 -0.84 6.48
N LEU A 246 -3.24 -0.04 5.93
CA LEU A 246 -3.55 1.04 5.00
C LEU A 246 -2.71 0.82 3.75
N GLU A 247 -3.38 0.71 2.62
CA GLU A 247 -2.76 0.44 1.32
C GLU A 247 -3.30 1.40 0.26
N VAL A 248 -2.45 1.76 -0.69
CA VAL A 248 -2.85 2.40 -1.95
C VAL A 248 -2.48 1.46 -3.08
N GLU A 249 -3.39 1.21 -4.00
CA GLU A 249 -3.21 0.31 -5.14
C GLU A 249 -3.54 1.02 -6.45
N ILE A 250 -2.91 0.57 -7.54
CA ILE A 250 -3.29 0.98 -8.89
C ILE A 250 -4.51 0.15 -9.33
N ALA A 251 -5.64 0.82 -9.52
CA ALA A 251 -6.95 0.20 -9.68
C ALA A 251 -7.13 -0.56 -11.01
N ARG A 252 -6.43 -0.15 -12.08
CA ARG A 252 -6.61 -0.72 -13.43
C ARG A 252 -5.34 -1.43 -13.93
N PRO A 253 -5.22 -2.75 -13.72
CA PRO A 253 -4.09 -3.55 -14.21
C PRO A 253 -3.88 -3.43 -15.73
N ALA A 254 -4.96 -3.36 -16.51
CA ALA A 254 -4.87 -3.23 -17.96
C ALA A 254 -4.21 -1.91 -18.39
N LEU A 255 -4.55 -0.78 -17.73
CA LEU A 255 -3.91 0.50 -17.99
C LEU A 255 -2.42 0.42 -17.64
N LEU A 256 -2.10 -0.07 -16.45
CA LEU A 256 -0.73 -0.22 -15.97
C LEU A 256 0.14 -1.02 -16.95
N LEU A 257 -0.37 -2.15 -17.46
CA LEU A 257 0.35 -2.95 -18.45
C LEU A 257 0.51 -2.22 -19.79
N SER A 258 -0.54 -1.53 -20.25
CA SER A 258 -0.52 -0.80 -21.52
C SER A 258 0.47 0.38 -21.52
N THR A 259 0.57 1.12 -20.41
CA THR A 259 1.53 2.22 -20.27
C THR A 259 2.94 1.69 -20.08
N ALA A 260 3.12 0.60 -19.33
CA ALA A 260 4.42 -0.06 -19.15
C ALA A 260 5.00 -0.54 -20.49
N ALA A 261 4.16 -1.08 -21.38
CA ALA A 261 4.59 -1.56 -22.69
C ALA A 261 5.08 -0.44 -23.63
N LYS A 262 4.55 0.77 -23.49
CA LYS A 262 4.93 1.94 -24.30
C LYS A 262 6.03 2.79 -23.68
N ARG A 263 6.43 2.51 -22.43
CA ARG A 263 7.41 3.30 -21.68
C ARG A 263 8.73 3.38 -22.44
N GLY A 264 9.14 4.60 -22.79
CA GLY A 264 10.37 4.84 -23.55
C GLY A 264 10.35 4.37 -25.01
N ASP A 265 9.22 3.93 -25.56
CA ASP A 265 9.11 3.55 -26.97
C ASP A 265 9.23 4.78 -27.87
N MET A 266 10.27 4.79 -28.72
CA MET A 266 10.55 5.88 -29.65
C MET A 266 9.47 6.04 -30.73
N ASN A 267 8.66 5.01 -30.97
CA ASN A 267 7.57 5.02 -31.96
C ASN A 267 6.23 5.48 -31.37
N ALA A 268 6.10 5.51 -30.03
CA ALA A 268 4.92 6.03 -29.36
C ALA A 268 4.98 7.56 -29.24
N SER A 269 3.81 8.19 -29.11
CA SER A 269 3.73 9.63 -28.83
C SER A 269 4.43 9.98 -27.51
N GLU A 270 4.86 11.23 -27.36
CA GLU A 270 5.50 11.71 -26.12
C GLU A 270 4.63 11.46 -24.88
N HIS A 271 3.33 11.68 -25.01
CA HIS A 271 2.38 11.41 -23.94
C HIS A 271 2.36 9.93 -23.56
N GLU A 272 2.28 9.03 -24.53
CA GLU A 272 2.19 7.59 -24.27
C GLU A 272 3.47 7.00 -23.68
N ARG A 273 4.64 7.46 -24.12
CA ARG A 273 5.93 6.98 -23.57
C ARG A 273 6.18 7.44 -22.14
N ASN A 274 5.61 8.57 -21.74
CA ASN A 274 5.75 9.15 -20.41
C ASN A 274 4.60 8.76 -19.47
N ALA A 275 3.48 8.26 -20.00
CA ALA A 275 2.27 7.94 -19.23
C ALA A 275 2.50 6.97 -18.07
N PHE A 276 3.45 6.03 -18.20
CA PHE A 276 3.81 5.14 -17.10
C PHE A 276 4.47 5.90 -15.95
N ASP A 277 5.44 6.76 -16.24
CA ASP A 277 6.15 7.54 -15.21
C ASP A 277 5.20 8.56 -14.54
N GLU A 278 4.25 9.12 -15.30
CA GLU A 278 3.15 9.94 -14.76
C GLU A 278 2.28 9.17 -13.76
N LEU A 279 1.88 7.95 -14.12
CA LEU A 279 1.06 7.09 -13.26
C LEU A 279 1.82 6.73 -11.97
N ILE A 280 3.10 6.37 -12.07
CA ILE A 280 3.93 6.05 -10.90
C ILE A 280 4.17 7.29 -10.03
N ARG A 281 4.34 8.48 -10.62
CA ARG A 281 4.44 9.72 -9.86
C ARG A 281 3.20 10.01 -9.04
N ALA A 282 2.01 9.88 -9.63
CA ALA A 282 0.75 10.05 -8.90
C ALA A 282 0.59 9.00 -7.78
N PHE A 283 0.95 7.74 -8.06
CA PHE A 283 0.99 6.66 -7.06
C PHE A 283 1.90 6.98 -5.86
N VAL A 284 3.15 7.40 -6.12
CA VAL A 284 4.13 7.78 -5.09
C VAL A 284 3.65 8.99 -4.31
N ASN A 285 3.06 9.98 -4.97
CA ASN A 285 2.50 11.16 -4.31
C ASN A 285 1.38 10.80 -3.35
N ASN A 286 0.47 9.89 -3.75
CA ASN A 286 -0.58 9.39 -2.87
C ASN A 286 0.00 8.67 -1.65
N ALA A 287 0.99 7.78 -1.83
CA ALA A 287 1.69 7.14 -0.71
C ALA A 287 2.34 8.17 0.23
N ARG A 288 3.07 9.15 -0.31
CA ARG A 288 3.72 10.23 0.46
C ARG A 288 2.71 11.06 1.26
N ILE A 289 1.54 11.36 0.70
CA ILE A 289 0.47 12.07 1.40
C ILE A 289 -0.06 11.24 2.57
N LEU A 290 -0.28 9.94 2.38
CA LEU A 290 -0.72 9.04 3.45
C LEU A 290 0.32 8.96 4.59
N VAL A 291 1.59 8.76 4.25
CA VAL A 291 2.71 8.73 5.22
C VAL A 291 2.83 10.06 5.97
N ARG A 292 2.68 11.20 5.28
CA ARG A 292 2.74 12.53 5.89
C ARG A 292 1.60 12.79 6.89
N ASN A 293 0.44 12.16 6.67
CA ASN A 293 -0.72 12.28 7.55
C ASN A 293 -0.77 11.22 8.65
N ALA A 294 0.25 10.37 8.78
CA ALA A 294 0.36 9.46 9.91
C ALA A 294 0.61 10.26 11.21
N SER A 295 -0.27 10.11 12.20
CA SER A 295 -0.14 10.73 13.53
C SER A 295 0.90 10.05 14.43
N ASP A 296 1.33 10.78 15.48
CA ASP A 296 2.33 10.39 16.51
C ASP A 296 2.01 9.09 17.27
N SER A 297 0.86 8.47 17.02
CA SER A 297 0.43 7.22 17.67
C SER A 297 1.23 5.99 17.23
N TRP A 298 2.29 6.14 16.42
CA TRP A 298 3.11 5.04 15.88
C TRP A 298 4.35 4.68 16.70
N HIS A 299 4.66 5.44 17.75
CA HIS A 299 5.83 5.25 18.60
C HIS A 299 5.64 4.23 19.73
#